data_AF-A0A9P0CXR9-F1
#
_entry.id   AF-A0A9P0CXR9-F1
#
_cell.length_a   1.000
_cell.length_b   1.000
_cell.length_c   1.000
_cell.angle_alpha   90.00
_cell.angle_beta   90.00
_cell.angle_gamma   90.00
#
_symmetry.space_group_name_H-M   'P 1'
#
loop_
_entity.id
_entity.type
_entity.pdbx_description
1 polymer ?
#
loop_
_entity_poly.entity_id
_entity_poly.type
_entity_poly.pdbx_seq_one_letter_code
_entity_poly.pdbx_strand_id
1 'polypeptide(L)'
;MSPKRSLSLRERYICALGLRLNVILKDTENIPSEIKEELLTHLSDAVRLFTNLFHRLTMSRRNCILLLLSENIKEVVEKSHPTDLLFGDNLSEHVKSAKHIVSLSKALCPAPKNLTAVRKCQKKEGGTTY
;
A
#
# COMPACT_ATOMS: atom_id res chain seq x y z
N MET A 1 27.85 -12.62 18.40
CA MET A 1 26.57 -12.42 19.11
C MET A 1 25.58 -11.88 18.09
N SER A 2 24.83 -12.75 17.42
CA SER A 2 23.92 -12.34 16.34
C SER A 2 22.72 -11.60 16.94
N PRO A 3 22.29 -10.46 16.38
CA PRO A 3 21.14 -9.74 16.92
C PRO A 3 19.91 -10.61 16.77
N LYS A 4 19.25 -10.93 17.88
CA LYS A 4 17.92 -11.57 17.85
C LYS A 4 17.00 -10.61 17.09
N ARG A 5 16.66 -10.94 15.83
CA ARG A 5 15.64 -10.20 15.08
C ARG A 5 14.38 -10.19 15.95
N SER A 6 13.97 -9.02 16.41
CA SER A 6 12.71 -8.85 17.10
C SER A 6 11.61 -9.14 16.08
N LEU A 7 10.99 -10.32 16.17
CA LEU A 7 9.90 -10.71 15.29
C LEU A 7 8.80 -9.66 15.36
N SER A 8 8.36 -9.21 14.18
CA SER A 8 7.22 -8.32 14.04
C SER A 8 5.97 -8.94 14.67
N LEU A 9 4.99 -8.10 15.04
CA LEU A 9 3.72 -8.58 15.63
C LEU A 9 3.02 -9.61 14.72
N ARG A 10 3.10 -9.43 13.39
CA ARG A 10 2.55 -10.34 12.39
C ARG A 10 3.20 -11.72 12.44
N GLU A 11 4.53 -11.77 12.45
CA GLU A 11 5.27 -13.04 12.48
C GLU A 11 4.99 -13.79 13.79
N ARG A 12 4.97 -13.08 14.93
CA ARG A 12 4.61 -13.68 16.22
C ARG A 12 3.22 -14.27 16.23
N TYR A 13 2.25 -13.57 15.64
CA TYR A 13 0.88 -14.06 15.49
C TYR A 13 0.83 -15.37 14.69
N ILE A 14 1.45 -15.42 13.51
CA ILE A 14 1.46 -16.61 12.65
C ILE A 14 2.19 -17.78 13.33
N CYS A 15 3.34 -17.52 13.96
CA CYS A 15 4.09 -18.56 14.67
C CYS A 15 3.29 -19.13 15.84
N ALA A 16 2.66 -18.28 16.66
CA ALA A 16 1.85 -18.73 17.79
C ALA A 16 0.69 -19.60 17.32
N LEU A 17 0.00 -19.20 16.25
CA LEU A 17 -1.07 -20.01 15.64
C LEU A 17 -0.57 -21.35 15.12
N GLY A 18 0.54 -21.37 14.37
CA GLY A 18 1.10 -22.60 13.84
C GLY A 18 1.45 -23.60 14.93
N LEU A 19 2.02 -23.11 16.04
CA LEU A 19 2.30 -23.94 17.22
C LEU A 19 1.01 -24.51 17.84
N ARG A 20 -0.05 -23.71 17.93
CA ARG A 20 -1.34 -24.17 18.48
C ARG A 20 -2.06 -25.16 17.56
N LEU A 21 -2.08 -24.91 16.25
CA LEU A 21 -2.58 -25.85 15.24
C LEU A 21 -1.85 -27.18 15.34
N ASN A 22 -0.52 -27.16 15.46
CA ASN A 22 0.27 -28.37 15.59
C ASN A 22 -0.08 -29.18 16.86
N VAL A 23 -0.39 -28.51 17.98
CA VAL A 23 -0.86 -29.19 19.21
C VAL A 23 -2.21 -29.86 18.97
N ILE A 24 -3.18 -29.13 18.40
CA ILE A 24 -4.53 -29.65 18.14
C ILE A 24 -4.49 -30.82 17.16
N LEU A 25 -3.69 -30.71 16.09
CA LEU A 25 -3.60 -31.73 15.05
C LEU A 25 -2.94 -33.01 15.57
N LYS A 26 -1.90 -32.89 16.40
CA LYS A 26 -1.18 -34.03 16.99
C LYS A 26 -1.96 -34.75 18.09
N ASP A 27 -2.94 -34.10 18.70
CA ASP A 27 -3.78 -34.74 19.70
C ASP A 27 -4.85 -35.62 19.02
N THR A 28 -4.68 -36.94 19.14
CA THR A 28 -5.56 -37.95 18.57
C THR A 28 -6.42 -38.66 19.61
N GLU A 29 -6.12 -38.51 20.90
CA GLU A 29 -6.76 -39.29 21.97
C GLU A 29 -7.55 -38.43 22.97
N ASN A 30 -7.16 -37.17 23.20
CA ASN A 30 -7.78 -36.35 24.24
C ASN A 30 -8.88 -35.42 23.72
N ILE A 31 -8.91 -35.15 22.41
CA ILE A 31 -9.88 -34.23 21.79
C ILE A 31 -10.86 -35.05 20.94
N PRO A 32 -12.16 -35.09 21.29
CA PRO A 32 -13.19 -35.67 20.45
C PRO A 32 -13.21 -35.06 19.04
N SER A 33 -13.51 -35.87 18.03
CA SER A 33 -13.39 -35.48 16.62
C SER A 33 -14.27 -34.27 16.27
N GLU A 34 -15.48 -34.20 16.81
CA GLU A 34 -16.44 -33.12 16.56
C GLU A 34 -15.93 -31.78 17.11
N ILE A 35 -15.37 -31.80 18.33
CA ILE A 35 -14.80 -30.61 18.98
C ILE A 35 -13.53 -30.17 18.25
N LYS A 36 -12.74 -31.11 17.74
CA LYS A 36 -11.52 -30.83 16.97
C LYS A 36 -11.84 -30.09 15.67
N GLU A 37 -12.83 -30.57 14.92
CA GLU A 37 -13.30 -29.92 13.67
C GLU A 37 -13.86 -28.52 13.95
N GLU A 38 -14.67 -28.37 15.00
CA GLU A 38 -15.22 -27.08 15.40
C GLU A 38 -14.10 -26.10 15.79
N LEU A 39 -13.11 -26.54 16.57
CA LEU A 39 -11.98 -25.71 16.98
C LEU A 39 -11.12 -25.28 15.79
N LEU A 40 -10.85 -26.19 14.85
CA LEU A 40 -10.10 -25.89 13.63
C LEU A 40 -10.84 -24.89 12.73
N THR A 41 -12.16 -25.00 12.65
CA THR A 41 -13.01 -24.07 11.89
C THR A 41 -12.93 -22.66 12.49
N HIS A 42 -13.20 -22.52 13.79
CA HIS A 42 -13.12 -21.23 14.49
C HIS A 42 -11.71 -20.62 14.42
N LEU A 43 -10.67 -21.45 14.52
CA LEU A 43 -9.30 -20.99 14.43
C LEU A 43 -8.96 -20.50 13.02
N SER A 44 -9.40 -21.22 11.98
CA SER A 44 -9.25 -20.82 10.57
C SER A 44 -9.93 -19.47 10.29
N ASP A 45 -11.14 -19.28 10.79
CA ASP A 45 -11.88 -18.03 10.64
C ASP A 45 -11.21 -16.87 11.39
N ALA A 46 -10.71 -17.11 12.60
CA ALA A 46 -9.89 -16.14 13.31
C ALA A 46 -8.64 -15.77 12.49
N VAL A 47 -7.91 -16.76 11.94
CA VAL A 47 -6.73 -16.50 11.09
C VAL A 47 -7.09 -15.62 9.90
N ARG A 48 -8.21 -15.88 9.23
CA ARG A 48 -8.70 -15.06 8.11
C ARG A 48 -9.02 -13.62 8.54
N LEU A 49 -9.70 -13.44 9.67
CA LEU A 49 -10.04 -12.12 10.20
C LEU A 49 -8.78 -11.30 10.53
N PHE A 50 -7.83 -11.90 11.23
CA PHE A 50 -6.59 -11.22 11.60
C PHE A 50 -5.71 -10.91 10.38
N THR A 51 -5.58 -11.84 9.42
CA THR A 51 -4.81 -11.59 8.20
C THR A 51 -5.42 -10.46 7.37
N ASN A 52 -6.75 -10.42 7.26
CA ASN A 52 -7.47 -9.30 6.65
C ASN A 52 -7.24 -7.99 7.39
N LEU A 53 -7.35 -8.00 8.73
CA LEU A 53 -7.09 -6.82 9.56
C LEU A 53 -5.66 -6.28 9.35
N PHE A 54 -4.64 -7.15 9.38
CA PHE A 54 -3.27 -6.74 9.12
C PHE A 54 -3.08 -6.17 7.72
N HIS A 55 -3.74 -6.74 6.71
CA HIS A 55 -3.73 -6.20 5.36
C HIS A 55 -4.37 -4.81 5.31
N ARG A 56 -5.56 -4.62 5.90
CA ARG A 56 -6.25 -3.33 5.95
C ARG A 56 -5.45 -2.27 6.69
N LEU A 57 -4.80 -2.61 7.80
CA LEU A 57 -3.90 -1.72 8.53
C LEU A 57 -2.70 -1.31 7.68
N THR A 58 -2.07 -2.24 6.97
CA THR A 58 -0.98 -1.95 6.02
C THR A 58 -1.46 -0.99 4.93
N MET A 59 -2.60 -1.26 4.30
CA MET A 59 -3.12 -0.43 3.21
C MET A 59 -3.57 0.96 3.70
N SER A 60 -4.21 1.04 4.87
CA SER A 60 -4.61 2.30 5.48
C SER A 60 -3.39 3.19 5.75
N ARG A 61 -2.31 2.64 6.34
CA ARG A 61 -1.04 3.35 6.55
C ARG A 61 -0.43 3.83 5.23
N ARG A 62 -0.42 2.98 4.21
CA ARG A 62 0.06 3.35 2.87
C ARG A 62 -0.75 4.51 2.30
N ASN A 63 -2.07 4.44 2.35
CA ASN A 63 -2.96 5.48 1.84
C ASN A 63 -2.74 6.81 2.55
N CYS A 64 -2.62 6.82 3.89
CA CYS A 64 -2.33 8.05 4.64
C CYS A 64 -1.02 8.71 4.20
N ILE A 65 0.02 7.92 3.92
CA ILE A 65 1.31 8.46 3.48
C ILE A 65 1.24 8.92 2.02
N LEU A 66 0.55 8.17 1.14
CA LEU A 66 0.39 8.54 -0.28
C LEU A 66 -0.30 9.90 -0.45
N LEU A 67 -1.17 10.31 0.48
CA LEU A 67 -1.80 11.64 0.47
C LEU A 67 -0.83 12.79 0.74
N LEU A 68 0.34 12.51 1.33
CA LEU A 68 1.36 13.51 1.68
C LEU A 68 2.45 13.65 0.61
N LEU A 69 2.42 12.82 -0.44
CA LEU A 69 3.45 12.79 -1.48
C LEU A 69 3.04 13.65 -2.69
N SER A 70 4.04 14.19 -3.39
CA SER A 70 3.83 14.85 -4.68
C SER A 70 3.44 13.81 -5.75
N GLU A 71 2.61 14.21 -6.72
CA GLU A 71 2.05 13.31 -7.74
C GLU A 71 3.11 12.43 -8.43
N ASN A 72 4.23 13.03 -8.82
CA ASN A 72 5.35 12.32 -9.47
C ASN A 72 5.95 11.19 -8.62
N ILE A 73 5.98 11.35 -7.30
CA ILE A 73 6.52 10.35 -6.38
C ILE A 73 5.41 9.36 -6.01
N LYS A 74 4.18 9.86 -5.83
CA LYS A 74 3.01 9.07 -5.48
C LYS A 74 2.78 7.93 -6.48
N GLU A 75 2.81 8.20 -7.77
CA GLU A 75 2.61 7.16 -8.82
C GLU A 75 3.62 6.03 -8.75
N VAL A 76 4.87 6.35 -8.42
CA VAL A 76 5.96 5.36 -8.34
C VAL A 76 5.86 4.56 -7.04
N VAL A 77 5.53 5.23 -5.93
CA VAL A 77 5.41 4.61 -4.61
C VAL A 77 4.14 3.76 -4.49
N GLU A 78 3.06 4.14 -5.16
CA GLU A 78 1.79 3.40 -5.17
C GLU A 78 1.94 2.00 -5.77
N LYS A 79 2.79 1.86 -6.80
CA LYS A 79 3.10 0.58 -7.48
C LYS A 79 4.01 -0.35 -6.67
N SER A 80 4.59 0.13 -5.57
CA SER A 80 5.47 -0.68 -4.72
C SER A 80 4.68 -1.73 -3.94
N HIS A 81 5.27 -2.90 -3.69
CA HIS A 81 4.67 -3.93 -2.86
C HIS A 81 5.19 -3.84 -1.42
N PRO A 82 4.32 -3.94 -0.40
CA PRO A 82 4.76 -3.98 0.99
C PRO A 82 5.49 -5.31 1.27
N THR A 83 6.69 -5.22 1.85
CA THR A 83 7.45 -6.36 2.40
C THR A 83 7.43 -6.24 3.93
N ASP A 84 8.57 -6.47 4.59
CA ASP A 84 8.80 -6.07 5.98
C ASP A 84 8.69 -4.55 6.14
N LEU A 85 9.03 -3.80 5.09
CA LEU A 85 8.86 -2.35 5.00
C LEU A 85 7.58 -1.98 4.24
N LEU A 86 6.97 -0.87 4.63
CA LEU A 86 5.64 -0.45 4.16
C LEU A 86 5.53 -0.25 2.64
N PHE A 87 6.64 0.10 1.99
CA PHE A 87 6.76 0.32 0.54
C PHE A 87 7.89 -0.52 -0.09
N GLY A 88 8.32 -1.59 0.61
CA GLY A 88 9.42 -2.42 0.17
C GLY A 88 10.81 -1.79 0.38
N ASP A 89 11.83 -2.58 0.09
CA ASP A 89 13.23 -2.24 0.38
C ASP A 89 13.84 -1.28 -0.66
N ASN A 90 13.27 -1.24 -1.87
CA ASN A 90 13.78 -0.46 -3.00
C ASN A 90 13.16 0.94 -3.12
N LEU A 91 12.44 1.42 -2.11
CA LEU A 91 11.77 2.73 -2.14
C LEU A 91 12.73 3.87 -2.49
N SER A 92 13.95 3.86 -1.94
CA SER A 92 14.98 4.87 -2.22
C SER A 92 15.30 4.95 -3.71
N GLU A 93 15.47 3.81 -4.36
CA GLU A 93 15.80 3.73 -5.78
C GLU A 93 14.65 4.22 -6.65
N HIS A 94 13.43 3.82 -6.30
CA HIS A 94 12.21 4.29 -6.95
C HIS A 94 12.06 5.81 -6.88
N VAL A 95 12.29 6.43 -5.72
CA VAL A 95 12.21 7.88 -5.54
C VAL A 95 13.31 8.61 -6.31
N LYS A 96 14.55 8.10 -6.31
CA LYS A 96 15.66 8.69 -7.07
C LYS A 96 15.39 8.65 -8.57
N SER A 97 14.92 7.51 -9.07
CA SER A 97 14.56 7.33 -10.48
C SER A 97 13.43 8.29 -10.89
N ALA A 98 12.39 8.44 -10.08
CA ALA A 98 11.30 9.39 -10.33
C ALA A 98 11.81 10.84 -10.44
N LYS A 99 12.66 11.27 -9.50
CA LYS A 99 13.28 12.61 -9.53
C LYS A 99 14.17 12.81 -10.76
N HIS A 100 14.94 11.79 -11.14
CA HIS A 100 15.82 11.83 -12.30
C HIS A 100 15.02 11.98 -13.61
N ILE A 101 13.92 11.24 -13.75
CA ILE A 101 13.02 11.35 -14.91
C ILE A 101 12.43 12.77 -15.01
N VAL A 102 11.96 13.34 -13.88
CA VAL A 102 11.43 14.72 -13.85
C VAL A 102 12.51 15.76 -14.17
N SER A 103 13.75 15.53 -13.76
CA SER A 103 14.87 16.41 -14.09
C SER A 103 15.23 16.35 -15.57
N LEU A 104 15.28 15.14 -16.14
CA LEU A 104 15.55 14.93 -17.57
C LEU A 104 14.43 15.50 -18.44
N SER A 105 13.16 15.31 -18.07
CA SER A 105 12.04 15.85 -18.85
C SER A 105 12.07 17.38 -18.88
N LYS A 106 12.42 18.04 -17.77
CA LYS A 106 12.62 19.50 -17.74
C LYS A 106 13.79 19.97 -18.62
N ALA A 107 14.84 19.17 -18.77
CA ALA A 107 15.97 19.50 -19.63
C ALA A 107 15.67 19.26 -21.12
N LEU A 108 14.81 18.29 -21.45
CA LEU A 108 14.44 17.92 -22.81
C LEU A 108 13.29 18.77 -23.36
N CYS A 109 12.39 19.24 -22.50
CA CYS A 109 11.33 20.16 -22.92
C CYS A 109 11.88 21.60 -22.98
N PRO A 110 11.77 22.31 -24.12
CA PRO A 110 12.13 23.71 -24.19
C PRO A 110 11.26 24.51 -23.20
N ALA A 111 11.87 25.44 -22.46
CA ALA A 111 11.18 26.28 -21.49
C ALA A 111 9.90 26.90 -22.12
N PRO A 112 8.78 26.98 -21.38
CA PRO A 112 7.56 27.58 -21.90
C PRO A 112 7.87 29.02 -22.30
N LYS A 113 7.88 29.29 -23.61
CA LYS A 113 7.80 30.65 -24.11
C LYS A 113 6.49 31.20 -23.58
N ASN A 114 6.58 32.20 -22.71
CA ASN A 114 5.44 32.93 -22.17
C ASN A 114 4.38 33.12 -23.26
N LEU A 115 3.25 32.42 -23.13
CA LEU A 115 2.04 32.79 -23.85
C LEU A 115 1.47 34.01 -23.14
N THR A 116 2.14 35.15 -23.32
CA THR A 116 1.57 36.46 -23.10
C THR A 116 0.33 36.60 -23.97
N ALA A 117 -0.82 36.69 -23.29
CA ALA A 117 -1.97 37.54 -23.57
C ALA A 117 -2.60 37.60 -24.99
N VAL A 118 -3.93 37.77 -24.97
CA VAL A 118 -4.82 38.20 -26.07
C VAL A 118 -5.34 37.01 -26.91
N ARG A 119 -6.64 36.67 -26.87
CA ARG A 119 -7.75 37.50 -27.34
C ARG A 119 -9.01 37.39 -26.46
N LYS A 120 -9.47 38.56 -25.97
CA LYS A 120 -10.87 38.79 -25.63
C LYS A 120 -11.72 38.52 -26.88
N CYS A 121 -12.68 37.60 -26.79
CA CYS A 121 -13.76 37.52 -27.76
C CYS A 121 -14.73 38.68 -27.45
N GLN A 122 -14.57 39.80 -28.15
CA GLN A 122 -15.53 40.90 -28.10
C GLN A 122 -16.78 40.48 -28.88
N LYS A 123 -17.91 40.37 -28.18
CA LYS A 123 -19.24 40.27 -28.78
C LYS A 123 -19.89 41.67 -28.73
N LYS A 124 -19.79 42.39 -29.84
CA LYS A 124 -20.64 43.51 -30.29
C LYS A 124 -20.87 43.18 -31.78
N GLU A 125 -22.04 43.27 -32.40
CA GLU A 125 -23.23 44.12 -32.32
C GLU A 125 -24.43 43.23 -32.75
N GLY A 126 -25.72 43.55 -32.63
CA GLY A 126 -26.48 44.74 -32.32
C GLY A 126 -27.96 44.35 -32.38
N GLY A 127 -28.83 45.10 -31.73
CA GLY A 127 -30.29 44.94 -31.86
C GLY A 127 -30.85 45.79 -33.02
N THR A 128 -32.01 45.39 -33.54
CA THR A 128 -33.27 46.18 -33.60
C THR A 128 -34.16 45.78 -34.80
N THR A 129 -35.48 45.70 -34.51
CA THR A 129 -36.68 45.72 -35.40
C THR A 129 -36.88 44.55 -36.37
N TYR A 130 -38.08 43.95 -36.48
CA TYR A 130 -39.44 44.51 -36.48
C TYR A 130 -40.40 43.81 -35.53
#